data_AF-A0A7W0VTU8-F1
#
_entry.id   AF-A0A7W0VTU8-F1
#
_cell.length_a   1.000
_cell.length_b   1.000
_cell.length_c   1.000
_cell.angle_alpha   90.00
_cell.angle_beta   90.00
_cell.angle_gamma   90.00
#
_symmetry.space_group_name_H-M   'P 1'
#
loop_
_entity.id
_entity.type
_entity.pdbx_description
1 polymer ?
#
loop_
_entity_poly.entity_id
_entity_poly.type
_entity_poly.pdbx_seq_one_letter_code
_entity_poly.pdbx_strand_id
1 'polypeptide(L)' 'MALLGLGRNAIYAACARNEIPHRRIGKVLRFRKAAVMRWLDSCGRSRSAQEGQ' A
#
# COMPACT_ATOMS: atom_id res chain seq x y z
N MET A 1 -13.24 -7.21 -5.95
CA MET A 1 -12.02 -7.57 -5.21
C MET A 1 -11.04 -6.40 -5.20
N ALA A 2 -10.76 -5.83 -4.02
CA ALA A 2 -9.77 -4.76 -3.88
C ALA A 2 -8.37 -5.38 -3.74
N LEU A 3 -7.40 -4.91 -4.54
CA LEU A 3 -6.04 -5.46 -4.63
C LEU A 3 -5.29 -5.56 -3.29
N LEU A 4 -5.64 -4.71 -2.32
CA LEU A 4 -4.99 -4.65 -1.01
C LEU A 4 -5.77 -5.36 0.10
N GLY A 5 -7.02 -5.78 -0.13
CA GLY A 5 -7.90 -6.27 0.95
C GLY A 5 -8.22 -5.24 2.06
N LEU A 6 -7.65 -4.03 1.99
CA LEU A 6 -7.81 -2.96 2.96
C LEU A 6 -9.09 -2.16 2.70
N GLY A 7 -9.75 -1.74 3.78
CA GLY A 7 -10.86 -0.80 3.74
C GLY A 7 -10.42 0.56 3.16
N ARG A 8 -11.37 1.27 2.54
CA ARG A 8 -11.12 2.56 1.86
C ARG A 8 -10.45 3.59 2.78
N ASN A 9 -10.91 3.67 4.05
CA ASN A 9 -10.34 4.57 5.05
C ASN A 9 -8.86 4.25 5.37
N ALA A 10 -8.51 2.97 5.46
CA ALA A 10 -7.13 2.55 5.69
C ALA A 10 -6.23 2.95 4.51
N ILE A 11 -6.72 2.81 3.28
CA ILE A 11 -5.99 3.24 2.08
C ILE A 11 -5.77 4.76 2.09
N TYR A 12 -6.79 5.55 2.43
CA TYR A 12 -6.64 7.01 2.52
C TYR A 12 -5.67 7.42 3.63
N ALA A 13 -5.76 6.80 4.81
CA ALA A 13 -4.84 7.07 5.93
C ALA A 13 -3.39 6.73 5.57
N ALA A 14 -3.15 5.58 4.93
CA ALA A 14 -1.82 5.16 4.49
C ALA A 14 -1.27 6.06 3.36
N CYS A 15 -2.14 6.56 2.47
CA CYS A 15 -1.75 7.60 1.51
C CYS A 15 -1.39 8.92 2.19
N ALA A 16 -2.16 9.36 3.18
CA ALA A 16 -1.86 10.58 3.94
C ALA A 16 -0.52 10.48 4.67
N ARG A 17 -0.17 9.27 5.13
CA ARG A 17 1.13 8.95 5.76
C ARG A 17 2.27 8.70 4.77
N ASN A 18 1.99 8.75 3.45
CA ASN A 18 2.96 8.41 2.39
C ASN A 18 3.54 6.98 2.51
N GLU A 19 2.84 6.07 3.17
CA GLU A 19 3.28 4.67 3.34
C GLU A 19 3.09 3.85 2.06
N ILE A 20 2.04 4.16 1.29
CA ILE A 20 1.74 3.47 0.01
C ILE A 20 2.24 4.31 -1.15
N PRO A 21 2.94 3.71 -2.13
CA PRO A 21 3.36 4.40 -3.34
C PRO A 21 2.14 4.83 -4.16
N HIS A 22 1.88 6.13 -4.14
CA HIS A 22 0.76 6.76 -4.83
C HIS A 22 1.25 7.97 -5.62
N ARG A 23 0.49 8.34 -6.66
CA ARG A 23 0.69 9.60 -7.37
C ARG A 23 -0.60 10.40 -7.31
N ARG A 24 -0.53 11.58 -6.69
CA ARG A 24 -1.64 12.53 -6.69
C ARG A 24 -1.63 13.31 -8.00
N ILE A 25 -2.73 13.25 -8.74
CA ILE A 25 -2.95 14.04 -9.95
C ILE A 25 -4.21 14.88 -9.70
N GLY A 26 -3.99 16.13 -9.32
CA GLY A 26 -5.06 17.02 -8.85
C GLY A 26 -5.77 16.46 -7.61
N LYS A 27 -7.06 16.14 -7.76
CA LYS A 27 -7.91 15.55 -6.71
C LYS A 27 -7.91 14.02 -6.70
N VAL A 28 -7.27 13.37 -7.68
CA VAL A 28 -7.30 11.91 -7.82
C VAL A 28 -6.00 11.30 -7.30
N LEU A 29 -6.15 10.27 -6.47
CA LEU A 29 -5.06 9.39 -6.05
C LEU A 29 -4.94 8.23 -7.03
N ARG A 30 -3.82 8.18 -7.74
CA ARG A 30 -3.57 7.18 -8.78
C ARG A 30 -2.50 6.22 -8.31
N PHE A 31 -2.80 4.93 -8.38
CA PHE A 31 -1.92 3.86 -7.95
C PHE A 31 -1.39 3.13 -9.18
N ARG A 32 -0.07 2.99 -9.29
CA ARG A 32 0.54 2.13 -10.30
C ARG A 32 0.58 0.71 -9.75
N LYS A 33 -0.14 -0.23 -10.38
CA LYS A 33 -0.19 -1.65 -9.97
C LYS A 33 1.20 -2.23 -9.70
N ALA A 34 2.16 -1.98 -10.60
CA ALA A 34 3.54 -2.44 -10.45
C ALA A 34 4.27 -1.83 -9.23
N ALA A 35 4.00 -0.57 -8.89
CA ALA A 35 4.57 0.06 -7.70
C ALA A 35 3.97 -0.52 -6.42
N VAL A 36 2.64 -0.74 -6.41
CA VAL A 36 1.94 -1.36 -5.28
C VAL A 36 2.40 -2.81 -5.08
N MET A 37 2.56 -3.60 -6.15
CA MET A 37 3.10 -4.97 -6.03
C MET A 37 4.51 -5.00 -5.47
N ARG A 38 5.42 -4.13 -5.95
CA ARG A 38 6.79 -4.04 -5.40
C ARG A 38 6.81 -3.61 -3.94
N TRP A 39 5.92 -2.69 -3.57
CA TRP A 39 5.76 -2.28 -2.18
C TRP A 39 5.21 -3.42 -1.30
N LEU A 40 4.23 -4.18 -1.80
CA LEU A 40 3.73 -5.37 -1.11
C LEU A 40 4.83 -6.43 -0.92
N ASP A 41 5.69 -6.67 -1.92
CA ASP A 41 6.84 -7.56 -1.78
C ASP A 41 7.81 -7.08 -0.70
N SER A 42 8.10 -5.77 -0.67
CA SER A 42 8.94 -5.14 0.34
C SER A 42 8.33 -5.20 1.76
N CYS A 43 7.03 -4.98 1.89
CA CYS A 43 6.29 -5.10 3.14
C CYS A 43 6.19 -6.55 3.63
N GLY A 44 5.99 -7.52 2.74
CA GLY A 44 6.03 -8.94 3.07
C GLY A 44 7.40 -9.35 3.61
N ARG A 45 8.48 -8.84 3.00
CA ARG A 45 9.85 -9.10 3.44
C ARG A 45 10.19 -8.48 4.80
N SER A 46 9.55 -7.36 5.16
CA SER A 46 9.69 -6.74 6.48
C SER A 46 8.76 -7.34 7.55
N ARG A 47 7.75 -8.13 7.16
CA ARG A 47 6.89 -8.90 8.08
C ARG A 47 7.41 -10.32 8.34
N SER A 48 8.33 -10.85 7.52
CA SER A 48 9.09 -12.07 7.85
C SER A 48 10.10 -11.91 9.01
N ALA A 49 10.17 -10.74 9.65
CA ALA A 49 10.91 -10.54 10.90
C ALA A 49 10.03 -10.72 12.16
N GLN A 50 8.73 -11.00 12.04
CA GLN A 50 7.82 -11.29 13.17
C GLN A 50 6.75 -12.34 12.81
N GLU A 51 7.16 -13.48 12.26
CA GLU A 51 6.38 -14.73 12.36
C GLU A 51 7.31 -15.80 12.94
N GLY A 52 7.47 -15.70 14.25
CA GLY A 52 8.05 -16.74 15.09
C GLY A 52 7.13 -16.94 16.27
N GLN A 53 6.18 -17.88 16.13
CA GLN A 53 5.81 -18.84 17.17
C GLN A 53 5.07 -20.02 16.56
#